data_AF-A0A0L0SWC2-F1
#
_entry.id   AF-A0A0L0SWC2-F1
#
_cell.length_a   1.000
_cell.length_b   1.000
_cell.length_c   1.000
_cell.angle_alpha   90.00
_cell.angle_beta   90.00
_cell.angle_gamma   90.00
#
_symmetry.space_group_name_H-M   'P 1'
#
loop_
_entity.id
_entity.type
_entity.pdbx_description
1 polymer ?
#
loop_
_entity_poly.entity_id
_entity_poly.type
_entity_poly.pdbx_seq_one_letter_code
_entity_poly.pdbx_strand_id
1 'polypeptide(L)'
;MPKAMSSRQPAPSTARASRAAASTGNSIGKKTAPKKEKLVQKREQWMDKLRTTKKARNTPKLAGKPLLSLATDLIHELKLAKTADEIVAKMMADAPESEPAGQAVPAKQLSRKARQKNVQAEAQRFQAVINHAAFQADPFATIQLHLQNTLQPGSQ
;
A
#
# COMPACT_ATOMS: atom_id res chain seq x y z
N MET A 1 -2.15 79.92 -0.21
CA MET A 1 -1.12 80.20 0.82
C MET A 1 -0.53 78.85 1.28
N PRO A 2 0.74 78.79 1.73
CA PRO A 2 1.90 78.14 1.07
C PRO A 2 2.14 76.70 1.60
N LYS A 3 2.79 75.77 0.87
CA LYS A 3 4.21 75.68 0.43
C LYS A 3 5.19 75.39 1.59
N ALA A 4 5.71 74.17 1.66
CA ALA A 4 7.10 73.79 1.98
C ALA A 4 7.15 72.26 2.16
N MET A 5 7.69 71.48 1.21
CA MET A 5 9.13 71.23 1.00
C MET A 5 9.72 70.30 2.08
N SER A 6 10.23 69.14 1.66
CA SER A 6 11.67 68.84 1.75
C SER A 6 11.95 67.40 1.26
N SER A 7 12.61 67.29 0.10
CA SER A 7 13.94 66.65 -0.06
C SER A 7 13.85 65.12 -0.26
N ARG A 8 13.88 64.54 -1.47
CA ARG A 8 14.91 64.56 -2.54
C ARG A 8 16.31 64.23 -2.01
N GLN A 9 16.79 63.01 -2.20
CA GLN A 9 17.90 62.71 -3.13
C GLN A 9 18.06 61.18 -3.31
N PRO A 10 18.65 60.73 -4.44
CA PRO A 10 18.74 59.34 -4.90
C PRO A 10 20.17 58.76 -4.98
N ALA A 11 20.26 57.43 -5.21
CA ALA A 11 21.37 56.66 -5.82
C ALA A 11 22.67 56.51 -4.96
N PRO A 12 23.58 55.51 -5.18
CA PRO A 12 24.00 54.98 -6.47
C PRO A 12 24.16 53.46 -6.64
N SER A 13 24.13 53.09 -7.92
CA SER A 13 24.69 51.90 -8.58
C SER A 13 26.11 51.55 -8.13
N THR A 14 26.38 50.26 -7.92
CA THR A 14 27.60 49.46 -8.20
C THR A 14 27.43 48.14 -7.41
N ALA A 15 27.71 46.93 -7.87
CA ALA A 15 28.47 46.47 -9.00
C ALA A 15 27.85 45.18 -9.55
N ARG A 16 27.84 45.10 -10.87
CA ARG A 16 27.92 43.89 -11.67
C ARG A 16 29.06 43.01 -11.14
N ALA A 17 28.73 41.95 -10.40
CA ALA A 17 29.64 40.81 -10.24
C ALA A 17 29.53 39.95 -11.50
N SER A 18 30.42 40.25 -12.43
CA SER A 18 30.76 39.46 -13.60
C SER A 18 31.16 38.03 -13.22
N ARG A 19 30.67 37.07 -14.02
CA ARG A 19 31.36 35.85 -14.47
C ARG A 19 32.33 35.18 -13.48
N ALA A 20 31.93 33.99 -13.03
CA ALA A 20 32.82 32.84 -13.15
C ALA A 20 32.00 31.67 -13.71
N ALA A 21 32.15 31.46 -15.01
CA ALA A 21 31.87 30.17 -15.60
C ALA A 21 32.77 29.14 -14.92
N ALA A 22 32.24 28.36 -13.99
CA ALA A 22 32.78 27.04 -13.70
C ALA A 22 32.18 26.07 -14.73
N SER A 23 32.46 26.36 -16.00
CA SER A 23 32.62 25.34 -17.03
C SER A 23 33.95 24.65 -16.73
N THR A 24 33.92 23.75 -15.76
CA THR A 24 34.93 22.69 -15.67
C THR A 24 34.19 21.41 -15.99
N GLY A 25 34.32 21.03 -17.26
CA GLY A 25 33.73 19.81 -17.77
C GLY A 25 34.17 18.64 -16.94
N ASN A 26 33.18 17.89 -16.46
CA ASN A 26 33.37 16.48 -16.18
C ASN A 26 32.60 15.67 -17.22
N SER A 27 32.85 15.97 -18.50
CA SER A 27 32.72 15.01 -19.59
C SER A 27 33.88 14.01 -19.50
N ILE A 28 34.00 13.33 -18.36
CA ILE A 28 34.82 12.13 -18.27
C ILE A 28 34.09 11.08 -19.09
N GLY A 29 34.73 10.72 -20.20
CA GLY A 29 34.17 9.95 -21.29
C GLY A 29 33.25 8.84 -20.82
N LYS A 30 31.99 8.91 -21.27
CA LYS A 30 31.13 7.73 -21.38
C LYS A 30 31.75 6.82 -22.44
N LYS A 31 32.87 6.16 -22.11
CA LYS A 31 33.17 4.86 -22.69
C LYS A 31 31.96 4.03 -22.34
N THR A 32 31.17 3.73 -23.35
CA THR A 32 30.03 2.82 -23.23
C THR A 32 30.60 1.51 -22.71
N ALA A 33 30.51 1.30 -21.40
CA ALA A 33 30.83 0.02 -20.78
C ALA A 33 30.17 -1.05 -21.65
N PRO A 34 30.92 -2.08 -22.11
CA PRO A 34 30.37 -3.14 -22.95
C PRO A 34 29.08 -3.64 -22.30
N LYS A 35 28.05 -3.95 -23.11
CA LYS A 35 26.70 -4.33 -22.60
C LYS A 35 26.76 -5.33 -21.43
N LYS A 36 27.76 -6.20 -21.41
CA LYS A 36 28.08 -7.17 -20.35
C LYS A 36 28.38 -6.52 -18.99
N GLU A 37 29.13 -5.42 -18.93
CA GLU A 37 29.50 -4.73 -17.69
C GLU A 37 28.31 -3.98 -17.07
N LYS A 38 27.43 -3.40 -17.90
CA LYS A 38 26.17 -2.81 -17.42
C LYS A 38 25.22 -3.84 -16.81
N LEU A 39 25.20 -5.06 -17.36
CA LEU A 39 24.44 -6.18 -16.80
C LEU A 39 25.00 -6.63 -15.44
N VAL A 40 26.32 -6.68 -15.30
CA VAL A 40 26.99 -6.98 -14.02
C VAL A 40 26.68 -5.90 -12.99
N GLN A 41 26.83 -4.62 -13.32
CA GLN A 41 26.47 -3.52 -12.41
C GLN A 41 25.00 -3.57 -12.00
N LYS A 42 24.09 -3.86 -12.92
CA LYS A 42 22.66 -4.00 -12.60
C LYS A 42 22.40 -5.18 -11.66
N ARG A 43 23.12 -6.29 -11.84
CA ARG A 43 23.08 -7.48 -10.97
C ARG A 43 23.63 -7.17 -9.58
N GLU A 44 24.74 -6.45 -9.49
CA GLU A 44 25.35 -6.03 -8.23
C GLU A 44 24.43 -5.09 -7.45
N GLN A 45 23.90 -4.06 -8.12
CA GLN A 45 22.91 -3.15 -7.52
C GLN A 45 21.66 -3.89 -7.05
N TRP A 46 21.23 -4.94 -7.75
CA TRP A 46 20.12 -5.78 -7.31
C TRP A 46 20.48 -6.63 -6.09
N MET A 47 21.67 -7.24 -6.07
CA MET A 47 22.17 -7.98 -4.91
C MET A 47 22.32 -7.10 -3.67
N ASP A 48 22.79 -5.87 -3.82
CA ASP A 48 22.91 -4.94 -2.70
C ASP A 48 21.54 -4.53 -2.16
N LYS A 49 20.54 -4.34 -3.02
CA LYS A 49 19.14 -4.13 -2.58
C LYS A 49 18.59 -5.31 -1.78
N LEU A 50 18.91 -6.55 -2.17
CA LEU A 50 18.52 -7.75 -1.42
C LEU A 50 19.27 -7.87 -0.07
N ARG A 51 20.52 -7.42 0.00
CA ARG A 51 21.30 -7.40 1.26
C ARG A 51 20.77 -6.32 2.21
N THR A 52 20.42 -5.13 1.73
CA THR A 52 19.88 -4.05 2.56
C THR A 52 18.53 -4.38 3.17
N THR A 53 17.65 -5.08 2.43
CA THR A 53 16.34 -5.50 2.94
C THR A 53 16.46 -6.60 4.01
N LYS A 54 17.45 -7.49 3.91
CA LYS A 54 17.75 -8.47 4.96
C LYS A 54 18.31 -7.84 6.25
N LYS A 55 19.16 -6.81 6.13
CA LYS A 55 19.71 -6.10 7.31
C LYS A 55 18.62 -5.36 8.11
N ALA A 56 17.59 -4.84 7.44
CA ALA A 56 16.45 -4.21 8.11
C ALA A 56 15.53 -5.19 8.86
N ARG A 57 15.53 -6.48 8.48
CA ARG A 57 14.73 -7.53 9.14
C ARG A 57 15.42 -8.13 10.39
N ASN A 58 16.74 -7.97 10.50
CA ASN A 58 17.54 -8.57 11.58
C ASN A 58 17.88 -7.60 12.72
N THR A 59 17.20 -6.46 12.84
CA THR A 59 17.22 -5.70 14.10
C THR A 59 16.13 -6.25 15.02
N PRO A 60 16.44 -7.07 16.03
CA PRO A 60 15.44 -7.57 16.96
C PRO A 60 14.97 -6.42 17.85
N LYS A 61 13.91 -5.72 17.45
CA LYS A 61 13.08 -4.97 18.39
C LYS A 61 12.11 -5.94 19.07
N LEU A 62 12.65 -6.84 19.88
CA LEU A 62 11.89 -7.70 20.78
C LEU A 62 12.57 -7.74 22.14
N ALA A 63 12.72 -6.56 22.74
CA ALA A 63 12.84 -6.47 24.19
C ALA A 63 11.42 -6.46 24.75
N GLY A 64 11.02 -7.54 25.45
CA GLY A 64 9.92 -7.43 26.42
C GLY A 64 8.81 -8.49 26.44
N LYS A 65 8.91 -9.65 25.79
CA LYS A 65 7.93 -10.74 26.02
C LYS A 65 8.63 -12.01 26.50
N PRO A 66 8.24 -12.59 27.65
CA PRO A 66 8.85 -13.83 28.13
C PRO A 66 8.59 -14.94 27.12
N LEU A 67 9.62 -15.73 26.80
CA LEU A 67 9.58 -16.84 25.83
C LEU A 67 8.40 -17.81 26.06
N LEU A 68 7.96 -17.94 27.32
CA LEU A 68 6.81 -18.72 27.74
C LEU A 68 5.46 -18.22 27.18
N SER A 69 5.27 -16.90 27.07
CA SER A 69 4.03 -16.31 26.52
C SER A 69 3.89 -16.57 25.02
N LEU A 70 5.01 -16.56 24.28
CA LEU A 70 4.98 -16.88 22.85
C LEU A 70 4.70 -18.37 22.61
N ALA A 71 5.23 -19.24 23.47
CA ALA A 71 4.98 -20.67 23.39
C ALA A 71 3.51 -21.02 23.70
N THR A 72 2.90 -20.38 24.69
CA THR A 72 1.48 -20.59 25.02
C THR A 72 0.56 -20.09 23.90
N ASP A 73 0.86 -18.93 23.31
CA ASP A 73 0.08 -18.39 22.19
C ASP A 73 0.14 -19.33 20.97
N LEU A 74 1.32 -19.85 20.65
CA LEU A 74 1.51 -20.76 19.51
C LEU A 74 0.82 -22.13 19.73
N ILE A 75 0.80 -22.63 20.97
CA ILE A 75 0.06 -23.85 21.32
C ILE A 75 -1.46 -23.62 21.21
N HIS A 76 -1.94 -22.44 21.62
CA HIS A 76 -3.36 -22.09 21.53
C HIS A 76 -3.80 -21.93 20.07
N GLU A 77 -3.00 -21.25 19.23
CA GLU A 77 -3.24 -21.13 17.79
C GLU A 77 -3.25 -22.50 17.09
N LEU A 78 -2.33 -23.41 17.44
CA LEU A 78 -2.28 -24.74 16.85
C LEU A 78 -3.48 -25.62 17.26
N LYS A 79 -4.00 -25.44 18.48
CA LYS A 79 -5.24 -26.12 18.93
C LYS A 79 -6.46 -25.60 18.19
N LEU A 80 -6.58 -24.27 18.04
CA LEU A 80 -7.66 -23.65 17.28
C LEU A 80 -7.68 -24.09 15.82
N ALA A 81 -6.49 -24.17 15.19
CA ALA A 81 -6.37 -24.64 13.81
C ALA A 81 -6.86 -26.09 13.64
N LYS A 82 -6.49 -26.99 14.55
CA LYS A 82 -6.96 -28.38 14.53
C LYS A 82 -8.47 -28.49 14.70
N THR A 83 -9.05 -27.71 15.61
CA THR A 83 -10.51 -27.70 15.78
C THR A 83 -11.22 -27.11 14.56
N ALA A 84 -10.63 -26.13 13.90
CA ALA A 84 -11.18 -25.57 12.67
C ALA A 84 -11.14 -26.61 11.53
N ASP A 85 -10.05 -27.35 11.38
CA ASP A 85 -9.93 -28.44 10.41
C ASP A 85 -10.94 -29.56 10.66
N GLU A 86 -11.18 -29.92 11.92
CA GLU A 86 -12.19 -30.92 12.30
C GLU A 86 -13.62 -30.44 12.01
N ILE A 87 -13.91 -29.16 12.26
CA ILE A 87 -15.22 -28.56 11.94
C ILE A 87 -15.43 -28.52 10.42
N VAL A 88 -14.40 -28.13 9.66
CA VAL A 88 -14.45 -28.10 8.19
C VAL A 88 -14.62 -29.51 7.64
N ALA A 89 -13.87 -30.50 8.15
CA ALA A 89 -14.01 -31.90 7.75
C ALA A 89 -15.41 -32.44 8.03
N LYS A 90 -16.00 -32.08 9.18
CA LYS A 90 -17.36 -32.48 9.54
C LYS A 90 -18.43 -31.79 8.68
N MET A 91 -18.21 -30.53 8.31
CA MET A 91 -19.09 -29.80 7.37
C MET A 91 -18.97 -30.32 5.93
N MET A 92 -17.79 -30.79 5.50
CA MET A 92 -17.62 -31.41 4.18
C MET A 92 -18.16 -32.84 4.11
N ALA A 93 -18.18 -33.57 5.24
CA ALA A 93 -18.73 -34.93 5.31
C ALA A 93 -20.27 -34.96 5.29
N ASP A 94 -20.94 -33.87 5.66
CA ASP A 94 -22.40 -33.73 5.72
C ASP A 94 -22.97 -32.89 4.55
N ALA A 95 -22.10 -32.54 3.59
CA ALA A 95 -22.52 -31.80 2.40
C ALA A 95 -23.17 -32.75 1.38
N PRO A 96 -24.41 -32.49 0.93
CA PRO A 96 -24.99 -33.24 -0.19
C PRO A 96 -24.10 -33.04 -1.42
N GLU A 97 -23.86 -34.14 -2.13
CA GLU A 97 -23.03 -34.22 -3.34
C GLU A 97 -23.32 -33.05 -4.28
N SER A 98 -22.43 -32.05 -4.27
CA SER A 98 -22.57 -30.90 -5.15
C SER A 98 -22.17 -31.35 -6.55
N GLU A 99 -23.14 -31.36 -7.46
CA GLU A 99 -22.98 -31.39 -8.91
C GLU A 99 -21.66 -30.71 -9.35
N PRO A 100 -20.92 -31.29 -10.31
CA PRO A 100 -19.58 -30.84 -10.65
C PRO A 100 -19.59 -29.36 -11.00
N ALA A 101 -19.02 -28.56 -10.10
CA ALA A 101 -18.85 -27.14 -10.26
C ALA A 101 -18.24 -26.88 -11.64
N GLY A 102 -18.98 -26.11 -12.45
CA GLY A 102 -18.57 -25.71 -13.78
C GLY A 102 -17.12 -25.22 -13.77
N GLN A 103 -16.38 -25.67 -14.78
CA GLN A 103 -14.96 -25.39 -15.02
C GLN A 103 -14.53 -24.03 -14.46
N ALA A 104 -13.65 -24.05 -13.46
CA ALA A 104 -13.05 -22.85 -12.91
C ALA A 104 -12.31 -22.09 -14.02
N VAL A 105 -12.96 -21.06 -14.55
CA VAL A 105 -12.36 -20.16 -15.52
C VAL A 105 -11.14 -19.51 -14.86
N PRO A 106 -9.95 -19.54 -15.48
CA PRO A 106 -8.76 -18.95 -14.88
C PRO A 106 -9.00 -17.46 -14.65
N ALA A 107 -9.09 -17.07 -13.37
CA ALA A 107 -9.32 -15.70 -12.98
C ALA A 107 -8.17 -14.82 -13.51
N LYS A 108 -8.49 -13.89 -14.41
CA LYS A 108 -7.51 -12.93 -14.93
C LYS A 108 -6.92 -12.15 -13.75
N GLN A 109 -5.60 -12.24 -13.56
CA GLN A 109 -4.94 -11.51 -12.50
C GLN A 109 -5.05 -10.01 -12.73
N LEU A 110 -5.69 -9.30 -11.80
CA LEU A 110 -5.82 -7.85 -11.85
C LEU A 110 -4.45 -7.17 -11.80
N SER A 111 -4.26 -6.12 -12.59
CA SER A 111 -3.05 -5.28 -12.49
C SER A 111 -2.92 -4.67 -11.08
N ARG A 112 -1.68 -4.42 -10.62
CA ARG A 112 -1.43 -3.78 -9.32
C ARG A 112 -2.17 -2.44 -9.19
N LYS A 113 -2.23 -1.65 -10.27
CA LYS A 113 -2.96 -0.38 -10.31
C LYS A 113 -4.48 -0.59 -10.19
N ALA A 114 -5.02 -1.62 -10.85
CA ALA A 114 -6.44 -1.96 -10.76
C ALA A 114 -6.81 -2.42 -9.35
N ARG A 115 -5.97 -3.25 -8.72
CA ARG A 115 -6.14 -3.65 -7.31
C ARG A 115 -6.15 -2.44 -6.38
N GLN A 116 -5.19 -1.53 -6.53
CA GLN A 116 -5.12 -0.33 -5.70
C GLN A 116 -6.36 0.56 -5.87
N LYS A 117 -6.85 0.72 -7.11
CA LYS A 117 -8.08 1.47 -7.38
C LYS A 117 -9.29 0.81 -6.71
N ASN A 118 -9.40 -0.51 -6.77
CA ASN A 118 -10.49 -1.24 -6.10
C ASN A 118 -10.44 -1.07 -4.58
N VAL A 119 -9.26 -1.16 -3.97
CA VAL A 119 -9.10 -0.93 -2.52
C VAL A 119 -9.53 0.49 -2.13
N GLN A 120 -9.15 1.51 -2.91
CA GLN A 120 -9.56 2.89 -2.66
C GLN A 120 -11.06 3.09 -2.84
N ALA A 121 -11.65 2.55 -3.90
CA ALA A 121 -13.08 2.62 -4.14
C ALA A 121 -13.88 1.92 -3.02
N GLU A 122 -13.39 0.78 -2.54
CA GLU A 122 -14.02 0.05 -1.44
C GLU A 122 -13.94 0.82 -0.13
N ALA A 123 -12.78 1.41 0.18
CA ALA A 123 -12.63 2.25 1.37
C ALA A 123 -13.59 3.46 1.33
N GLN A 124 -13.79 4.08 0.16
CA GLN A 124 -14.74 5.17 0.00
C GLN A 124 -16.19 4.71 0.20
N ARG A 125 -16.56 3.56 -0.39
CA ARG A 125 -17.89 2.96 -0.20
C ARG A 125 -18.17 2.66 1.28
N PHE A 126 -17.21 2.04 1.96
CA PHE A 126 -17.32 1.70 3.37
C PHE A 126 -17.52 2.95 4.23
N GLN A 127 -16.71 3.99 4.00
CA GLN A 127 -16.86 5.25 4.72
C GLN A 127 -18.23 5.90 4.48
N ALA A 128 -18.75 5.83 3.25
CA ALA A 128 -20.08 6.34 2.93
C ALA A 128 -21.19 5.59 3.68
N VAL A 129 -21.09 4.26 3.80
CA VAL A 129 -22.04 3.45 4.57
C VAL A 129 -22.00 3.79 6.05
N ILE A 130 -20.81 3.89 6.65
CA ILE A 130 -20.65 4.27 8.08
C ILE A 130 -21.23 5.65 8.37
N ASN A 131 -21.06 6.59 7.45
CA ASN A 131 -21.55 7.96 7.61
C ASN A 131 -23.04 8.12 7.27
N HIS A 132 -23.71 7.06 6.82
CA HIS A 132 -25.11 7.13 6.42
C HIS A 132 -26.04 7.12 7.64
N ALA A 133 -27.01 8.03 7.66
CA ALA A 133 -27.91 8.21 8.81
C ALA A 133 -28.66 6.93 9.21
N ALA A 134 -29.17 6.17 8.24
CA ALA A 134 -29.87 4.91 8.53
C ALA A 134 -28.94 3.87 9.17
N PHE A 135 -27.69 3.79 8.73
CA PHE A 135 -26.72 2.84 9.26
C PHE A 135 -26.26 3.22 10.67
N GLN A 136 -26.17 4.52 10.97
CA GLN A 136 -25.88 5.02 12.31
C GLN A 136 -27.04 4.84 13.29
N ALA A 137 -28.28 4.93 12.81
CA ALA A 137 -29.48 4.74 13.63
C ALA A 137 -29.69 3.27 14.00
N ASP A 138 -29.64 2.36 13.02
CA ASP A 138 -29.71 0.91 13.24
C ASP A 138 -28.91 0.15 12.17
N PRO A 139 -27.68 -0.30 12.49
CA PRO A 139 -26.84 -0.99 11.52
C PRO A 139 -27.41 -2.37 11.14
N PHE A 140 -28.05 -3.08 12.09
CA PHE A 140 -28.54 -4.42 11.85
C PHE A 140 -29.78 -4.41 10.95
N ALA A 141 -30.75 -3.54 11.22
CA ALA A 141 -31.92 -3.38 10.37
C ALA A 141 -31.53 -2.91 8.95
N THR A 142 -30.57 -1.99 8.85
CA THR A 142 -30.08 -1.50 7.54
C THR A 142 -29.43 -2.61 6.73
N ILE A 143 -28.61 -3.47 7.35
CA ILE A 143 -28.00 -4.62 6.67
C ILE A 143 -29.07 -5.62 6.24
N GLN A 144 -30.06 -5.92 7.09
CA GLN A 144 -31.14 -6.84 6.73
C GLN A 144 -31.95 -6.35 5.53
N LEU A 145 -32.29 -5.06 5.50
CA LEU A 145 -32.99 -4.44 4.37
C LEU A 145 -32.15 -4.49 3.09
N HIS A 146 -30.85 -4.20 3.18
CA HIS A 146 -29.95 -4.27 2.04
C HIS A 146 -29.87 -5.70 1.46
N LEU A 147 -29.75 -6.70 2.34
CA LEU A 147 -29.73 -8.11 1.94
C LEU A 147 -31.05 -8.53 1.29
N GLN A 148 -32.20 -8.11 1.83
CA GLN A 148 -33.50 -8.37 1.21
C GLN A 148 -33.59 -7.78 -0.21
N ASN A 149 -33.11 -6.55 -0.40
CA ASN A 149 -33.14 -5.86 -1.69
C ASN A 149 -32.14 -6.43 -2.71
N THR A 150 -31.04 -7.04 -2.26
CA THR A 150 -29.97 -7.54 -3.15
C THR A 150 -30.06 -9.04 -3.44
N LEU A 151 -30.66 -9.82 -2.53
CA LEU A 151 -30.76 -11.28 -2.64
C LEU A 151 -32.13 -11.76 -3.15
N GLN A 152 -33.12 -10.88 -3.32
CA GLN A 152 -34.37 -11.24 -4.00
C GLN A 152 -34.28 -10.94 -5.50
N PRO A 153 -34.05 -11.95 -6.37
CA PRO A 153 -34.14 -11.76 -7.82
C PRO A 153 -35.62 -11.65 -8.22
N GLY A 154 -36.19 -10.43 -8.25
CA GLY A 154 -37.58 -10.29 -8.72
C GLY A 154 -38.32 -8.94 -8.56
N SER A 155 -37.69 -7.83 -8.20
CA SER A 155 -38.40 -6.52 -8.12
C SER A 155 -37.63 -5.32 -8.70
N GLN A 156 -37.00 -5.52 -9.86
CA GLN A 156 -36.61 -4.44 -10.77
C GLN A 156 -37.19 -4.75 -12.15
#